data_AF-A0A8S2XFJ7-F1
#
_entry.id   AF-A0A8S2XFJ7-F1
#
_cell.length_a   1.000
_cell.length_b   1.000
_cell.length_c   1.000
_cell.angle_alpha   90.00
_cell.angle_beta   90.00
_cell.angle_gamma   90.00
#
_symmetry.space_group_name_H-M   'P 1'
#
loop_
_entity.id
_entity.type
_entity.pdbx_description
1 polymer ?
#
loop_
_entity_poly.entity_id
_entity_poly.type
_entity_poly.pdbx_seq_one_letter_code
_entity_poly.pdbx_strand_id
1 'polypeptide(L)'
;MPLCRNLRQVKQLLLTVSQARLASTNSFWSNVEMGPPDPILGVTEAFKRDSNPKKINLGVGAYRSDEGKPFVLESVKKVFKIFNDYLFNK
;
A
#
# COMPACT_ATOMS: atom_id res chain seq x y z
N MET A 1 -49.95 -31.17 -21.67
CA MET A 1 -49.03 -30.92 -20.54
C MET A 1 -47.76 -30.25 -21.08
N PRO A 2 -47.53 -28.94 -20.83
CA PRO A 2 -46.41 -28.19 -21.40
C PRO A 2 -45.35 -27.93 -20.32
N LEU A 3 -44.47 -28.89 -20.06
CA LEU A 3 -43.32 -28.71 -19.16
C LEU A 3 -42.05 -29.33 -19.75
N CYS A 4 -41.63 -28.88 -20.94
CA CYS A 4 -40.32 -29.29 -21.48
C CYS A 4 -39.75 -28.30 -22.51
N ARG A 5 -39.68 -27.00 -22.18
CA ARG A 5 -38.98 -26.00 -23.03
C ARG A 5 -37.92 -25.14 -22.35
N ASN A 6 -37.77 -25.17 -21.02
CA ASN A 6 -36.88 -24.23 -20.32
C ASN A 6 -35.47 -24.75 -19.94
N LEU A 7 -35.11 -26.00 -20.19
CA LEU A 7 -33.81 -26.53 -19.74
C LEU A 7 -32.62 -26.19 -20.66
N ARG A 8 -32.86 -25.92 -21.94
CA ARG A 8 -31.78 -25.52 -22.88
C ARG A 8 -31.38 -24.06 -22.72
N GLN A 9 -32.33 -23.17 -22.45
CA GLN A 9 -32.08 -21.74 -22.34
C GLN A 9 -31.34 -21.39 -21.05
N VAL A 10 -31.62 -22.09 -19.94
CA VAL A 10 -30.92 -21.90 -18.66
C VAL A 10 -29.47 -22.41 -18.72
N LYS A 11 -29.22 -23.54 -19.40
CA LYS A 11 -27.84 -24.02 -19.64
C LYS A 11 -27.03 -23.06 -20.51
N GLN A 12 -27.65 -22.48 -21.55
CA GLN A 12 -26.97 -21.51 -22.41
C GLN A 12 -26.66 -20.20 -21.68
N LEU A 13 -27.56 -19.76 -20.79
CA LEU A 13 -27.37 -18.56 -19.96
C LEU A 13 -26.27 -18.75 -18.89
N LEU A 14 -26.16 -19.95 -18.31
CA LEU A 14 -25.11 -20.27 -17.32
C LEU A 14 -23.71 -20.39 -17.95
N LEU A 15 -23.62 -20.82 -19.21
CA LEU A 15 -22.36 -20.91 -19.96
C LEU A 15 -21.83 -19.53 -20.41
N THR A 16 -22.70 -18.60 -20.79
CA THR A 16 -22.30 -17.24 -21.19
C THR A 16 -21.87 -16.37 -20.02
N VAL A 17 -22.42 -16.57 -18.82
CA VAL A 17 -21.98 -15.84 -17.61
C VAL A 17 -20.58 -16.29 -17.14
N SER A 18 -20.17 -17.53 -17.45
CA SER A 18 -18.85 -18.06 -17.09
C SER A 18 -17.71 -17.51 -17.98
N GLN A 19 -18.00 -17.06 -19.20
CA GLN A 19 -17.00 -16.56 -20.15
C GLN A 19 -16.65 -15.07 -19.97
N ALA A 20 -17.39 -14.33 -19.13
CA ALA A 20 -17.15 -12.91 -18.89
C ALA A 20 -15.98 -12.60 -17.92
N ARG A 21 -15.19 -13.59 -17.51
CA ARG A 21 -14.04 -13.42 -16.59
C ARG A 21 -12.67 -13.61 -17.23
N LEU A 22 -12.56 -13.56 -18.55
CA LEU A 22 -11.28 -13.56 -19.25
C LEU A 22 -11.10 -12.27 -20.06
N ALA A 23 -11.49 -11.12 -19.50
CA ALA A 23 -10.93 -9.86 -19.95
C ALA A 23 -9.44 -9.89 -19.58
N SER A 24 -8.58 -9.97 -20.59
CA SER A 24 -7.12 -9.93 -20.48
C SER A 24 -6.69 -8.86 -19.48
N THR A 25 -6.30 -9.27 -18.28
CA THR A 25 -5.60 -8.43 -17.29
C THR A 25 -4.12 -8.34 -17.64
N ASN A 26 -3.78 -8.17 -18.92
CA ASN A 26 -2.45 -7.70 -19.27
C ASN A 26 -2.39 -6.23 -18.93
N SER A 27 -2.08 -5.96 -17.65
CA SER A 27 -1.69 -4.64 -17.19
C SER A 27 -0.60 -4.13 -18.12
N PHE A 28 -0.69 -2.88 -18.55
CA PHE A 28 0.35 -2.20 -19.32
C PHE A 28 1.75 -2.34 -18.68
N TRP A 29 1.80 -2.58 -17.37
CA TRP A 29 3.01 -2.72 -16.56
C TRP A 29 3.43 -4.17 -16.26
N SER A 30 2.76 -5.18 -16.80
CA SER A 30 2.99 -6.60 -16.44
C SER A 30 4.42 -7.08 -16.70
N ASN A 31 5.11 -6.46 -17.66
CA ASN A 31 6.44 -6.84 -18.11
C ASN A 31 7.53 -5.87 -17.62
N VAL A 32 7.19 -4.94 -16.72
CA VAL A 32 8.15 -3.99 -16.19
C VAL A 32 8.84 -4.60 -14.97
N GLU A 33 10.14 -4.87 -15.12
CA GLU A 33 10.97 -5.39 -14.05
C GLU A 33 11.22 -4.34 -12.96
N MET A 34 11.38 -4.80 -11.71
CA MET A 34 11.69 -3.93 -10.59
C MET A 34 13.13 -3.42 -10.74
N GLY A 35 13.32 -2.10 -10.63
CA GLY A 35 14.65 -1.50 -10.60
C GLY A 35 15.45 -1.91 -9.35
N PRO A 36 16.78 -1.77 -9.38
CA PRO A 36 17.61 -2.06 -8.23
C PRO A 36 17.21 -1.19 -7.01
N PRO A 37 17.26 -1.73 -5.79
CA PRO A 37 16.92 -0.97 -4.59
C PRO A 37 17.88 0.19 -4.37
N ASP A 38 17.35 1.33 -3.94
CA ASP A 38 18.15 2.53 -3.66
C ASP A 38 19.15 2.25 -2.51
N PRO A 39 20.46 2.53 -2.68
CA PRO A 39 21.47 2.24 -1.67
C PRO A 39 21.24 2.92 -0.31
N ILE A 40 20.64 4.12 -0.29
CA ILE A 40 20.36 4.88 0.93
C ILE A 40 19.14 4.31 1.64
N LEU A 41 18.11 3.90 0.89
CA LEU A 41 16.94 3.23 1.45
C LEU A 41 17.26 1.79 1.92
N GLY A 42 18.18 1.11 1.24
CA GLY A 42 18.61 -0.25 1.54
C GLY A 42 19.15 -0.42 2.96
N VAL A 43 19.90 0.57 3.48
CA VAL A 43 20.40 0.55 4.87
C VAL A 43 19.26 0.55 5.88
N THR A 44 18.19 1.32 5.61
CA THR A 44 17.01 1.35 6.48
C THR A 44 16.21 0.05 6.40
N GLU A 45 16.14 -0.58 5.24
CA GLU A 45 15.51 -1.90 5.08
C GLU A 45 16.27 -2.99 5.83
N ALA A 46 17.60 -3.02 5.70
CA ALA A 46 18.44 -3.93 6.46
C ALA A 46 18.28 -3.72 7.97
N PHE A 47 18.27 -2.47 8.43
CA PHE A 47 17.97 -2.13 9.83
C PHE A 47 16.59 -2.63 10.27
N LYS A 48 15.55 -2.52 9.43
CA LYS A 48 14.21 -3.05 9.75
C LYS A 48 14.18 -4.57 9.84
N ARG A 49 14.94 -5.27 8.99
CA ARG A 49 15.01 -6.75 8.96
C ARG A 49 15.82 -7.36 10.11
N ASP A 50 16.75 -6.60 10.70
CA ASP A 50 17.55 -7.08 11.84
C ASP A 50 16.70 -7.27 13.11
N SER A 51 16.83 -8.41 13.79
CA SER A 51 16.11 -8.73 15.04
C SER A 51 16.87 -8.36 16.31
N ASN A 52 18.13 -7.92 16.19
CA ASN A 52 18.96 -7.56 17.34
C ASN A 52 18.36 -6.39 18.12
N PRO A 53 18.09 -6.52 19.44
CA PRO A 53 17.51 -5.45 20.25
C PRO A 53 18.45 -4.25 20.45
N LYS A 54 19.75 -4.41 20.18
CA LYS A 54 20.77 -3.34 20.31
C LYS A 54 21.15 -2.69 18.98
N LYS A 55 20.39 -2.93 17.90
CA LYS A 55 20.66 -2.33 16.58
C LYS A 55 20.50 -0.80 16.60
N ILE A 56 21.36 -0.09 15.86
CA ILE A 56 21.32 1.38 15.73
C ILE A 56 21.20 1.73 14.24
N ASN A 57 20.28 2.63 13.89
CA ASN A 57 20.11 3.08 12.51
C ASN A 57 21.02 4.27 12.22
N LEU A 58 22.05 4.05 11.40
CA LEU A 58 22.99 5.07 10.91
C LEU A 58 22.80 5.41 9.43
N GLY A 59 21.69 4.98 8.82
CA GLY A 59 21.41 5.20 7.40
C GLY A 59 20.87 6.60 7.14
N VAL A 60 19.54 6.75 7.19
CA VAL A 60 18.89 8.03 6.91
C VAL A 60 19.17 9.03 8.03
N GLY A 61 19.70 10.21 7.68
CA GLY A 61 19.99 11.33 8.58
C GLY A 61 18.74 12.02 9.13
N ALA A 62 17.88 11.27 9.83
CA ALA A 62 16.68 11.77 10.48
C ALA A 62 16.93 11.95 11.98
N TYR A 63 16.62 13.15 12.50
CA TYR A 63 16.80 13.45 13.92
C TYR A 63 15.91 12.57 14.80
N ARG A 64 16.48 12.04 15.87
CA ARG A 64 15.82 11.16 16.84
C ARG A 64 15.96 11.71 18.25
N SER A 65 15.01 11.37 19.12
CA SER A 65 15.16 11.58 20.55
C SER A 65 16.16 10.58 21.16
N ASP A 66 16.48 10.75 22.44
CA ASP A 66 17.37 9.84 23.19
C ASP A 66 16.84 8.39 23.23
N GLU A 67 15.54 8.19 23.03
CA GLU A 67 14.89 6.88 22.92
C GLU A 67 14.91 6.30 21.49
N GLY A 68 15.57 6.97 20.54
CA GLY A 68 15.63 6.55 19.12
C GLY A 68 14.32 6.78 18.33
N LYS A 69 13.36 7.52 18.89
CA LYS A 69 12.07 7.82 18.25
C LYS A 69 12.16 9.06 17.34
N PRO A 70 11.30 9.20 16.31
CA PRO A 70 11.22 10.44 15.54
C PRO A 70 11.00 11.65 16.45
N PHE A 71 11.80 12.70 16.27
CA PHE A 71 11.68 13.92 17.08
C PHE A 71 11.02 15.04 16.28
N VAL A 72 9.90 15.55 16.80
CA VAL A 72 9.19 16.69 16.21
C VAL A 72 9.53 17.95 17.00
N LEU A 73 10.00 18.97 16.29
CA LEU A 73 10.35 20.27 16.85
C LEU A 73 9.14 20.98 17.46
N GLU A 74 9.34 21.68 18.56
CA GLU A 74 8.26 22.35 19.29
C GLU A 74 7.64 23.52 18.50
N SER A 75 8.45 24.21 17.69
CA SER A 75 7.96 25.24 16.76
C SER A 75 6.96 24.66 15.75
N VAL A 76 7.25 23.48 15.20
CA VAL A 76 6.38 22.79 14.23
C VAL A 76 5.07 22.35 14.88
N LYS A 77 5.11 21.84 16.12
CA LYS A 77 3.89 21.46 16.85
C LYS A 77 2.97 22.66 17.10
N LYS A 78 3.53 23.81 17.49
CA LYS A 78 2.77 25.05 17.70
C LYS A 78 2.04 25.49 16.43
N VAL A 79 2.76 25.51 15.31
CA VAL A 79 2.16 25.87 14.01
C VAL A 79 1.09 24.87 13.59
N PHE A 80 1.34 23.56 13.77
CA PHE A 80 0.37 22.52 13.47
C PHE A 80 -0.91 22.66 14.31
N LYS A 81 -0.80 22.98 15.60
CA LYS A 81 -1.95 23.25 16.47
C LYS A 81 -2.76 24.44 15.96
N ILE A 82 -2.10 25.56 15.68
CA ILE A 82 -2.74 26.77 15.14
C ILE A 82 -3.48 26.43 13.83
N PHE A 83 -2.81 25.75 12.91
CA PHE A 83 -3.37 25.34 11.63
C PHE A 83 -4.63 24.46 11.80
N ASN A 84 -4.55 23.47 12.70
CA ASN A 84 -5.66 22.59 13.02
C ASN A 84 -6.84 23.38 13.61
N ASP A 85 -6.57 24.27 14.57
CA ASP A 85 -7.59 25.11 15.20
C ASP A 85 -8.29 26.01 14.16
N TYR A 86 -7.58 26.54 13.17
CA TYR A 86 -8.15 27.31 12.05
C TYR A 86 -9.03 26.48 11.12
N LEU A 87 -8.69 25.21 10.87
CA LEU A 87 -9.44 24.35 9.96
C LEU A 87 -10.70 23.75 10.61
N PHE A 88 -10.65 23.42 11.89
CA PHE A 88 -11.73 22.67 12.56
C PHE A 88 -12.67 23.54 13.40
N ASN A 89 -12.31 24.79 13.73
CA ASN A 89 -13.19 25.74 14.45
C ASN A 89 -13.77 26.85 13.56
N LYS A 90 -13.75 26.66 12.24
CA LYS A 90 -14.40 27.53 11.26
C LYS A 90 -15.54 26.77 10.60
#